data_AF-A0A2J6TAK2-F1
#
_entry.id   AF-A0A2J6TAK2-F1
#
_cell.length_a   1.000
_cell.length_b   1.000
_cell.length_c   1.000
_cell.angle_alpha   90.00
_cell.angle_beta   90.00
_cell.angle_gamma   90.00
#
_symmetry.space_group_name_H-M   'P 1'
#
loop_
_entity.id
_entity.type
_entity.pdbx_description
1 polymer ?
#
loop_
_entity_poly.entity_id
_entity_poly.type
_entity_poly.pdbx_seq_one_letter_code
_entity_poly.pdbx_strand_id
1 'polypeptide(L)'
;MSFPQNTSLSVPTSFIQFTYQSQSIKFTEWISLLTLCLAPLIAHIIAGVPTPIYLCRKRPPWHTFIGHFNPMSILWRYFVITDRRVRAKHWTSIDMAANCALFWTGNGWDGSEEMILKSRAFCTRIPSLRRISFVSVSMATTVIVTIQGIQSVYSPLQGYFAGNYAFGLAFDTIFYSMAFLGLMRIPAALWLTEDFSYADINRIQRRAGEEMEDLELEAITTKSPAHTRTLSDIGLLAADSELLISPEEMFYPSNCWRSMIIRVIFLTPLVGSLALSTAYIGQSQPGYGNFFTGTHLVLILFYLAVTVGVVVIFLVYFWKGNTGDTVLPCIGQTWYKIYTGVLIFLALSAMVVSGLETRKTKCGTYTTMRPYYDQFGCAGM
;
A
#
# COMPACT_ATOMS: atom_id res chain seq x y z
N MET A 1 11.79 63.24 -24.91
CA MET A 1 10.91 62.10 -25.21
C MET A 1 11.78 60.96 -25.68
N SER A 2 12.11 60.05 -24.77
CA SER A 2 12.90 58.84 -25.04
C SER A 2 12.00 57.65 -24.75
N PHE A 3 11.69 56.87 -25.79
CA PHE A 3 10.92 55.64 -25.68
C PHE A 3 11.69 54.60 -24.86
N PRO A 4 11.05 53.83 -23.97
CA PRO A 4 11.69 52.72 -23.30
C PRO A 4 11.94 51.58 -24.31
N GLN A 5 13.19 51.11 -24.36
CA GLN A 5 13.58 49.95 -25.13
C GLN A 5 12.99 48.67 -24.53
N ASN A 6 12.24 47.96 -25.36
CA ASN A 6 12.07 46.50 -25.41
C ASN A 6 12.23 45.74 -24.08
N THR A 7 11.10 45.58 -23.38
CA THR A 7 10.85 44.38 -22.58
C THR A 7 10.76 43.18 -23.52
N SER A 8 11.90 42.56 -23.82
CA SER A 8 11.89 41.20 -24.35
C SER A 8 11.26 40.30 -23.28
N LEU A 9 9.98 39.97 -23.47
CA LEU A 9 9.31 38.89 -22.76
C LEU A 9 10.03 37.60 -23.16
N SER A 10 11.12 37.27 -22.47
CA SER A 10 11.67 35.93 -22.52
C SER A 10 10.63 35.02 -21.89
N VAL A 11 9.85 34.34 -22.74
CA VAL A 11 9.06 33.18 -22.31
C VAL A 11 10.06 32.25 -21.63
N PRO A 12 9.96 31.99 -20.32
CA PRO A 12 10.88 31.06 -19.67
C PRO A 12 10.49 29.67 -20.15
N THR A 13 11.09 29.23 -21.26
CA THR A 13 11.07 27.83 -21.65
C THR A 13 11.77 27.08 -20.52
N SER A 14 10.99 26.44 -19.66
CA SER A 14 11.45 25.57 -18.59
C SER A 14 12.30 24.46 -19.19
N PHE A 15 13.62 24.64 -19.21
CA PHE A 15 14.55 23.59 -19.62
C PHE A 15 14.67 22.62 -18.45
N ILE A 16 14.20 21.39 -18.66
CA ILE A 16 14.51 20.28 -17.78
C ILE A 16 16.03 20.09 -17.83
N GLN A 17 16.70 20.21 -16.70
CA GLN A 17 18.16 20.08 -16.62
C GLN A 17 18.54 18.78 -15.93
N PHE A 18 19.08 17.83 -16.71
CA PHE A 18 19.69 16.63 -16.18
C PHE A 18 21.18 16.87 -15.91
N THR A 19 21.67 16.52 -14.71
CA THR A 19 23.09 16.66 -14.36
C THR A 19 23.58 15.39 -13.69
N TYR A 20 24.52 14.69 -14.33
CA TYR A 20 25.17 13.54 -13.73
C TYR A 20 26.20 13.99 -12.69
N GLN A 21 25.95 13.70 -11.41
CA GLN A 21 26.77 14.21 -10.30
C GLN A 21 26.99 13.22 -9.15
N SER A 22 26.66 11.95 -9.34
CA SER A 22 26.75 10.91 -8.31
C SER A 22 28.13 10.31 -8.05
N GLN A 23 29.16 10.82 -8.73
CA GLN A 23 30.52 10.27 -8.72
C GLN A 23 31.20 10.31 -7.34
N SER A 24 30.75 11.20 -6.44
CA SER A 24 31.39 11.40 -5.14
C SER A 24 30.82 10.53 -4.01
N ILE A 25 29.79 9.72 -4.29
CA ILE A 25 29.11 8.90 -3.28
C ILE A 25 29.81 7.55 -3.15
N LYS A 26 30.21 7.19 -1.93
CA LYS A 26 30.89 5.91 -1.66
C LYS A 26 29.92 4.74 -1.76
N PHE A 27 30.42 3.54 -2.04
CA PHE A 27 29.59 2.32 -2.10
C PHE A 27 28.78 2.08 -0.82
N THR A 28 29.37 2.29 0.36
CA THR A 28 28.67 2.13 1.64
C THR A 28 27.53 3.13 1.80
N GLU A 29 27.69 4.35 1.31
CA GLU A 29 26.64 5.38 1.30
C GLU A 29 25.52 5.00 0.34
N TRP A 30 25.86 4.42 -0.82
CA TRP A 30 24.88 3.89 -1.77
C TRP A 30 23.99 2.81 -1.17
N ILE A 31 24.56 1.86 -0.42
CA ILE A 31 23.78 0.81 0.24
C ILE A 31 22.84 1.42 1.29
N SER A 32 23.31 2.41 2.06
CA SER A 32 22.46 3.13 3.02
C SER A 32 21.32 3.88 2.33
N LEU A 33 21.61 4.62 1.26
CA LEU A 33 20.61 5.35 0.47
C LEU A 33 19.58 4.40 -0.16
N LEU A 34 20.02 3.26 -0.70
CA LEU A 34 19.14 2.23 -1.24
C LEU A 34 18.23 1.63 -0.18
N THR A 35 18.77 1.36 1.00
CA THR A 35 18.00 0.83 2.12
C THR A 35 16.94 1.84 2.59
N LEU A 36 17.33 3.10 2.77
CA LEU A 36 16.42 4.18 3.18
C LEU A 36 15.32 4.43 2.15
N CYS A 37 15.67 4.46 0.87
CA CYS A 37 14.73 4.61 -0.23
C CYS A 37 13.72 3.45 -0.26
N LEU A 38 14.17 2.20 -0.18
CA LEU A 38 13.29 1.03 -0.31
C LEU A 38 12.48 0.72 0.95
N ALA A 39 12.91 1.16 2.13
CA ALA A 39 12.26 0.84 3.39
C ALA A 39 10.77 1.22 3.42
N PRO A 40 10.32 2.42 2.99
CA PRO A 40 8.90 2.74 2.86
C PRO A 40 8.12 1.81 1.94
N LEU A 41 8.69 1.47 0.77
CA LEU A 41 8.03 0.60 -0.21
C LEU A 41 7.86 -0.81 0.37
N ILE A 42 8.93 -1.38 0.93
CA ILE A 42 8.94 -2.71 1.52
C ILE A 42 7.98 -2.76 2.71
N ALA A 43 8.03 -1.77 3.61
CA ALA A 43 7.13 -1.68 4.74
C ALA A 43 5.67 -1.61 4.26
N HIS A 44 5.37 -0.80 3.25
CA HIS A 44 4.02 -0.70 2.69
C HIS A 44 3.52 -2.03 2.11
N ILE A 45 4.38 -2.76 1.39
CA ILE A 45 4.05 -4.07 0.79
C ILE A 45 3.87 -5.15 1.87
N ILE A 46 4.85 -5.32 2.76
CA ILE A 46 4.81 -6.34 3.81
C ILE A 46 3.60 -6.11 4.72
N ALA A 47 3.34 -4.85 5.07
CA ALA A 47 2.19 -4.49 5.87
C ALA A 47 0.86 -4.71 5.13
N GLY A 48 0.84 -4.43 3.83
CA GLY A 48 -0.39 -4.26 3.06
C GLY A 48 -0.91 -5.52 2.37
N VAL A 49 -0.02 -6.41 1.93
CA VAL A 49 -0.39 -7.57 1.11
C VAL A 49 -0.83 -8.73 2.01
N PRO A 50 -2.10 -9.20 1.92
CA PRO A 50 -2.57 -10.34 2.68
C PRO A 50 -1.94 -11.66 2.20
N THR A 51 -1.81 -12.62 3.12
CA THR A 51 -1.47 -14.00 2.78
C THR A 51 -2.62 -14.64 2.00
N PRO A 52 -2.37 -15.19 0.80
CA PRO A 52 -3.40 -15.84 0.00
C PRO A 52 -3.76 -17.23 0.56
N ILE A 53 -5.06 -17.54 0.57
CA ILE A 53 -5.62 -18.84 0.97
C ILE A 53 -6.32 -19.44 -0.24
N TYR A 54 -6.02 -20.71 -0.54
CA TYR A 54 -6.54 -21.37 -1.73
C TYR A 54 -7.67 -22.32 -1.35
N LEU A 55 -8.90 -21.94 -1.74
CA LEU A 55 -10.11 -22.73 -1.51
C LEU A 55 -10.53 -23.53 -2.75
N CYS A 56 -9.68 -23.58 -3.77
CA CYS A 56 -9.88 -24.44 -4.93
C CYS A 56 -8.56 -25.05 -5.41
N ARG A 57 -8.67 -26.12 -6.20
CA ARG A 57 -7.51 -26.85 -6.75
C ARG A 57 -6.71 -26.03 -7.77
N LYS A 58 -7.39 -25.16 -8.54
CA LYS A 58 -6.75 -24.37 -9.58
C LYS A 58 -5.98 -23.22 -8.96
N ARG A 59 -4.66 -23.21 -9.10
CA ARG A 59 -3.82 -22.10 -8.63
C ARG A 59 -4.05 -20.83 -9.46
N PRO A 60 -4.01 -19.63 -8.83
CA PRO A 60 -4.02 -18.39 -9.56
C PRO A 60 -2.77 -18.25 -10.44
N PRO A 61 -2.90 -17.72 -11.66
CA PRO A 61 -1.75 -17.31 -12.46
C PRO A 61 -0.92 -16.26 -11.72
N TRP A 62 0.41 -16.28 -11.87
CA TRP A 62 1.29 -15.32 -11.18
C TRP A 62 0.91 -13.85 -11.44
N HIS A 63 0.45 -13.54 -12.66
CA HIS A 63 0.10 -12.16 -13.04
C HIS A 63 -1.15 -11.63 -12.33
N THR A 64 -1.97 -12.48 -11.70
CA THR A 64 -3.11 -12.02 -10.90
C THR A 64 -2.71 -11.56 -9.50
N PHE A 65 -1.45 -11.77 -9.11
CA PHE A 65 -0.90 -11.27 -7.85
C PHE A 65 -0.34 -9.86 -7.96
N ILE A 66 0.11 -9.43 -9.14
CA ILE A 66 0.75 -8.13 -9.35
C ILE A 66 -0.14 -6.99 -8.84
N GLY A 67 -1.45 -7.09 -9.08
CA GLY A 67 -2.41 -6.09 -8.64
C GLY A 67 -2.53 -5.95 -7.11
N HIS A 68 -2.18 -6.98 -6.33
CA HIS A 68 -2.21 -6.92 -4.86
C HIS A 68 -1.04 -6.14 -4.28
N PHE A 69 0.10 -6.12 -4.98
CA PHE A 69 1.28 -5.31 -4.62
C PHE A 69 1.09 -3.82 -4.96
N ASN A 70 0.03 -3.49 -5.69
CA ASN A 70 -0.26 -2.12 -6.04
C ASN A 70 -0.68 -1.33 -4.77
N PRO A 71 -0.08 -0.16 -4.50
CA PRO A 71 -0.45 0.73 -3.39
C PRO A 71 -1.96 0.97 -3.24
N MET A 72 -2.69 1.09 -4.36
CA MET A 72 -4.13 1.31 -4.35
C MET A 72 -4.92 0.13 -3.80
N SER A 73 -4.54 -1.11 -4.15
CA SER A 73 -5.21 -2.30 -3.63
C SER A 73 -4.99 -2.43 -2.12
N ILE A 74 -3.79 -2.07 -1.65
CA ILE A 74 -3.45 -2.07 -0.22
C ILE A 74 -4.30 -1.04 0.54
N LEU A 75 -4.38 0.19 0.02
CA LEU A 75 -5.21 1.25 0.60
C LEU A 75 -6.70 0.90 0.59
N TRP A 76 -7.18 0.31 -0.52
CA TRP A 76 -8.55 -0.17 -0.64
C TRP A 76 -8.87 -1.17 0.45
N ARG A 77 -7.98 -2.14 0.69
CA ARG A 77 -8.11 -3.11 1.77
C ARG A 77 -8.22 -2.43 3.14
N TYR A 78 -7.35 -1.45 3.45
CA TYR A 78 -7.44 -0.71 4.72
C TYR A 78 -8.78 -0.01 4.87
N PHE A 79 -9.24 0.68 3.82
CA PHE A 79 -10.55 1.32 3.80
C PHE A 79 -11.68 0.33 4.08
N VAL A 80 -11.74 -0.78 3.34
CA VAL A 80 -12.84 -1.75 3.46
C VAL A 80 -12.86 -2.42 4.83
N ILE A 81 -11.71 -2.76 5.40
CA ILE A 81 -11.63 -3.35 6.74
C ILE A 81 -12.18 -2.36 7.79
N THR A 82 -11.78 -1.09 7.72
CA THR A 82 -12.30 -0.05 8.62
C THR A 82 -13.80 0.17 8.42
N ASP A 83 -14.26 0.28 7.17
CA ASP A 83 -15.65 0.48 6.82
C ASP A 83 -16.54 -0.66 7.34
N ARG A 84 -16.15 -1.91 7.07
CA ARG A 84 -16.85 -3.10 7.56
C ARG A 84 -16.91 -3.14 9.07
N ARG A 85 -15.81 -2.82 9.74
CA ARG A 85 -15.79 -2.83 11.21
C ARG A 85 -16.82 -1.88 11.79
N VAL A 86 -16.92 -0.68 11.23
CA VAL A 86 -17.85 0.37 11.68
C VAL A 86 -19.30 0.03 11.34
N ARG A 87 -19.52 -0.70 10.24
CA ARG A 87 -20.84 -1.22 9.83
C ARG A 87 -21.24 -2.52 10.51
N ALA A 88 -20.33 -3.27 11.12
CA ALA A 88 -20.65 -4.53 11.77
C ALA A 88 -21.57 -4.32 12.99
N LYS A 89 -22.70 -5.02 13.03
CA LYS A 89 -23.59 -5.07 14.20
C LYS A 89 -22.98 -5.90 15.32
N HIS A 90 -22.33 -7.00 14.93
CA HIS A 90 -21.56 -7.89 15.80
C HIS A 90 -20.19 -8.12 15.15
N TRP A 91 -19.11 -8.05 15.95
CA TRP A 91 -17.75 -8.26 15.47
C TRP A 91 -17.07 -9.34 16.30
N THR A 92 -16.80 -10.48 15.67
CA THR A 92 -16.11 -11.60 16.29
C THR A 92 -14.66 -11.70 15.82
N SER A 93 -13.84 -12.48 16.54
CA SER A 93 -12.44 -12.72 16.13
C SER A 93 -12.35 -13.50 14.82
N ILE A 94 -13.37 -14.31 14.50
CA ILE A 94 -13.46 -15.05 13.24
C ILE A 94 -13.73 -14.08 12.08
N ASP A 95 -14.65 -13.13 12.27
CA ASP A 95 -14.93 -12.11 11.25
C ASP A 95 -13.69 -11.26 11.00
N MET A 96 -12.92 -10.93 12.05
CA MET A 96 -11.65 -10.20 11.91
C MET A 96 -10.64 -10.99 11.07
N ALA A 97 -10.47 -12.29 11.33
CA ALA A 97 -9.58 -13.16 10.56
C ALA A 97 -9.99 -13.22 9.08
N ALA A 98 -11.29 -13.42 8.82
CA ALA A 98 -11.82 -13.52 7.46
C ALA A 98 -11.66 -12.21 6.67
N ASN A 99 -11.80 -11.06 7.34
CA ASN A 99 -11.57 -9.75 6.73
C ASN A 99 -10.10 -9.50 6.39
N CYS A 100 -9.17 -10.13 7.11
CA CYS A 100 -7.74 -10.00 6.85
C CYS A 100 -7.22 -11.02 5.83
N ALA A 101 -7.93 -12.12 5.63
CA ALA A 101 -7.62 -13.16 4.66
C ALA A 101 -7.89 -12.72 3.21
N LEU A 102 -7.14 -13.30 2.27
CA LEU A 102 -7.38 -13.17 0.84
C LEU A 102 -7.70 -14.56 0.27
N PHE A 103 -8.93 -14.79 -0.16
CA PHE A 103 -9.36 -16.10 -0.64
C PHE A 103 -9.28 -16.19 -2.17
N TRP A 104 -8.71 -17.29 -2.64
CA TRP A 104 -8.77 -17.68 -4.04
C TRP A 104 -9.80 -18.80 -4.22
N THR A 105 -10.86 -18.48 -4.96
CA THR A 105 -11.99 -19.37 -5.26
C THR A 105 -11.96 -19.80 -6.72
N GLY A 106 -12.87 -20.69 -7.13
CA GLY A 106 -13.03 -21.07 -8.54
C GLY A 106 -13.34 -19.89 -9.48
N ASN A 107 -13.87 -18.80 -8.93
CA ASN A 107 -14.24 -17.58 -9.66
C ASN A 107 -13.17 -16.47 -9.57
N GLY A 108 -12.06 -16.72 -8.88
CA GLY A 108 -10.96 -15.76 -8.71
C GLY A 108 -10.76 -15.29 -7.27
N TRP A 109 -10.17 -14.11 -7.11
CA TRP A 109 -9.99 -13.49 -5.80
C TRP A 109 -11.35 -13.04 -5.24
N ASP A 110 -11.67 -13.47 -4.02
CA ASP A 110 -12.91 -13.13 -3.33
C ASP A 110 -12.59 -12.67 -1.90
N GLY A 111 -12.94 -11.43 -1.60
CA GLY A 111 -12.89 -10.87 -0.26
C GLY A 111 -14.24 -10.35 0.19
N SER A 112 -15.34 -10.76 -0.45
CA SER A 112 -16.70 -10.27 -0.22
C SER A 112 -17.22 -10.51 1.20
N GLU A 113 -18.28 -9.80 1.58
CA GLU A 113 -18.95 -10.03 2.88
C GLU A 113 -19.54 -11.44 2.99
N GLU A 114 -19.99 -12.04 1.89
CA GLU A 114 -20.41 -13.45 1.86
C GLU A 114 -19.27 -14.42 2.15
N MET A 115 -18.07 -14.11 1.65
CA MET A 115 -16.89 -14.94 1.86
C MET A 115 -16.50 -15.00 3.35
N ILE A 116 -16.85 -13.99 4.15
CA ILE A 116 -16.65 -14.02 5.61
C ILE A 116 -17.36 -15.22 6.23
N LEU A 117 -18.63 -15.44 5.87
CA LEU A 117 -19.44 -16.57 6.35
C LEU A 117 -18.94 -17.89 5.80
N LYS A 118 -18.75 -17.97 4.47
CA LYS A 118 -18.29 -19.19 3.79
C LYS A 118 -16.93 -19.66 4.30
N SER A 119 -16.05 -18.73 4.69
CA SER A 119 -14.70 -19.04 5.16
C SER A 119 -14.67 -19.72 6.54
N ARG A 120 -15.72 -19.57 7.37
CA ARG A 120 -15.75 -20.08 8.75
C ARG A 120 -15.50 -21.59 8.80
N ALA A 121 -16.09 -22.34 7.86
CA ALA A 121 -15.92 -23.79 7.74
C ALA A 121 -14.46 -24.21 7.52
N PHE A 122 -13.65 -23.34 6.91
CA PHE A 122 -12.25 -23.61 6.59
C PHE A 122 -11.28 -23.04 7.63
N CYS A 123 -11.74 -22.35 8.66
CA CYS A 123 -10.86 -21.76 9.67
C CYS A 123 -10.28 -22.86 10.57
N THR A 124 -8.95 -22.85 10.76
CA THR A 124 -8.22 -23.82 11.60
C THR A 124 -7.65 -23.17 12.86
N ARG A 125 -7.36 -21.86 12.80
CA ARG A 125 -6.88 -21.09 13.95
C ARG A 125 -7.56 -19.73 13.99
N ILE A 126 -8.27 -19.45 15.08
CA ILE A 126 -8.90 -18.17 15.37
C ILE A 126 -7.90 -17.30 16.16
N PRO A 127 -7.82 -15.99 15.88
CA PRO A 127 -7.14 -15.05 16.76
C PRO A 127 -7.71 -15.08 18.18
N SER A 128 -6.85 -15.00 19.20
CA SER A 128 -7.27 -15.03 20.61
C SER A 128 -8.12 -13.82 21.02
N LEU A 129 -7.96 -12.70 20.32
CA LEU A 129 -8.62 -11.43 20.62
C LEU A 129 -9.37 -10.91 19.38
N ARG A 130 -10.40 -10.09 19.62
CA ARG A 130 -11.17 -9.38 18.58
C ARG A 130 -10.46 -8.12 18.07
N ARG A 131 -9.23 -7.91 18.53
CA ARG A 131 -8.33 -6.79 18.23
C ARG A 131 -6.92 -7.34 18.19
N ILE A 132 -6.05 -6.62 17.50
CA ILE A 132 -4.62 -6.91 17.49
C ILE A 132 -4.03 -6.91 18.92
N SER A 133 -3.11 -7.84 19.21
CA SER A 133 -2.29 -7.78 20.42
C SER A 133 -1.27 -6.63 20.30
N PHE A 134 -1.11 -5.84 21.36
CA PHE A 134 -0.10 -4.76 21.38
C PHE A 134 1.32 -5.29 21.23
N VAL A 135 1.56 -6.54 21.62
CA VAL A 135 2.82 -7.25 21.40
C VAL A 135 2.60 -8.23 20.25
N SER A 136 2.62 -7.73 19.02
CA SER A 136 2.49 -8.53 17.79
C SER A 136 3.28 -7.93 16.64
N VAL A 137 3.59 -8.77 15.64
CA VAL A 137 4.26 -8.34 14.40
C VAL A 137 3.44 -7.27 13.69
N SER A 138 2.12 -7.45 13.58
CA SER A 138 1.25 -6.49 12.90
C SER A 138 1.22 -5.11 13.59
N MET A 139 1.44 -5.04 14.92
CA MET A 139 1.53 -3.78 15.67
C MET A 139 2.87 -3.10 15.43
N ALA A 140 3.97 -3.85 15.49
CA ALA A 140 5.30 -3.35 15.15
C ALA A 140 5.34 -2.77 13.72
N THR A 141 4.78 -3.48 12.76
CA THR A 141 4.66 -3.01 11.37
C THR A 141 3.83 -1.72 11.28
N THR A 142 2.75 -1.60 12.04
CA THR A 142 1.94 -0.37 12.08
C THR A 142 2.75 0.81 12.65
N VAL A 143 3.53 0.60 13.71
CA VAL A 143 4.38 1.64 14.30
C VAL A 143 5.44 2.11 13.30
N ILE A 144 6.12 1.18 12.62
CA ILE A 144 7.13 1.50 11.61
C ILE A 144 6.52 2.33 10.48
N VAL A 145 5.41 1.87 9.90
CA VAL A 145 4.73 2.57 8.81
C VAL A 145 4.22 3.95 9.26
N THR A 146 3.75 4.07 10.51
CA THR A 146 3.28 5.35 11.07
C THR A 146 4.42 6.35 11.21
N ILE A 147 5.57 5.93 11.77
CA ILE A 147 6.75 6.80 11.93
C ILE A 147 7.26 7.28 10.57
N GLN A 148 7.40 6.35 9.61
CA GLN A 148 7.80 6.69 8.24
C GLN A 148 6.80 7.67 7.59
N GLY A 149 5.51 7.44 7.79
CA GLY A 149 4.45 8.32 7.29
C GLY A 149 4.52 9.72 7.89
N ILE A 150 4.72 9.85 9.20
CA ILE A 150 4.88 11.16 9.87
C ILE A 150 6.10 11.89 9.32
N GLN A 151 7.23 11.21 9.16
CA GLN A 151 8.44 11.77 8.56
C GLN A 151 8.16 12.30 7.14
N SER A 152 7.42 11.54 6.33
CA SER A 152 7.06 11.92 4.96
C SER A 152 6.12 13.14 4.87
N VAL A 153 5.36 13.44 5.91
CA VAL A 153 4.52 14.65 6.02
C VAL A 153 5.35 15.84 6.49
N TYR A 154 6.24 15.61 7.46
CA TYR A 154 7.04 16.66 8.07
C TYR A 154 8.04 17.28 7.08
N SER A 155 8.76 16.46 6.29
CA SER A 155 9.81 16.97 5.39
C SER A 155 9.28 17.93 4.30
N PRO A 156 8.17 17.65 3.59
CA PRO A 156 7.59 18.60 2.64
C PRO A 156 7.00 19.84 3.30
N LEU A 157 6.37 19.72 4.47
CA LEU A 157 5.82 20.88 5.19
C LEU A 157 6.93 21.86 5.59
N GLN A 158 8.03 21.34 6.16
CA GLN A 158 9.19 22.15 6.47
C GLN A 158 9.76 22.81 5.20
N GLY A 159 9.88 22.05 4.11
CA GLY A 159 10.34 22.56 2.81
C GLY A 159 9.44 23.65 2.23
N TYR A 160 8.12 23.54 2.40
CA TYR A 160 7.13 24.52 1.96
C TYR A 160 7.25 25.83 2.75
N PHE A 161 7.30 25.76 4.08
CA PHE A 161 7.43 26.96 4.92
C PHE A 161 8.80 27.63 4.80
N ALA A 162 9.87 26.85 4.59
CA ALA A 162 11.22 27.38 4.44
C ALA A 162 11.57 27.79 2.99
N GLY A 163 10.70 27.55 2.01
CA GLY A 163 10.95 27.83 0.60
C GLY A 163 12.02 26.95 -0.06
N ASN A 164 12.45 25.86 0.59
CA ASN A 164 13.61 25.06 0.21
C ASN A 164 13.28 23.57 -0.04
N TYR A 165 12.01 23.23 -0.30
CA TYR A 165 11.59 21.83 -0.54
C TYR A 165 12.45 21.10 -1.57
N ALA A 166 12.78 21.80 -2.65
CA ALA A 166 13.57 21.27 -3.77
C ALA A 166 14.99 20.82 -3.36
N PHE A 167 15.53 21.35 -2.26
CA PHE A 167 16.83 20.92 -1.71
C PHE A 167 16.76 19.60 -0.98
N GLY A 168 15.62 19.28 -0.36
CA GLY A 168 15.38 18.02 0.33
C GLY A 168 15.12 16.84 -0.61
N LEU A 169 15.03 17.08 -1.92
CA LEU A 169 14.82 16.02 -2.91
C LEU A 169 16.12 15.32 -3.25
N ALA A 170 16.21 14.07 -2.82
CA ALA A 170 17.32 13.15 -3.01
C ALA A 170 16.83 11.71 -3.18
N PHE A 171 17.77 10.81 -3.45
CA PHE A 171 17.52 9.38 -3.69
C PHE A 171 16.70 8.69 -2.60
N ASP A 172 16.90 9.03 -1.34
CA ASP A 172 16.19 8.45 -0.18
C ASP A 172 14.73 8.88 -0.08
N THR A 173 14.33 9.97 -0.77
CA THR A 173 12.98 10.54 -0.69
C THR A 173 11.99 10.00 -1.73
N ILE A 174 12.42 9.12 -2.64
CA ILE A 174 11.63 8.67 -3.80
C ILE A 174 10.32 7.99 -3.41
N PHE A 175 10.31 7.22 -2.33
CA PHE A 175 9.12 6.51 -1.84
C PHE A 175 8.45 7.20 -0.65
N TYR A 176 8.68 8.50 -0.45
CA TYR A 176 7.97 9.24 0.61
C TYR A 176 6.46 9.29 0.38
N SER A 177 6.00 9.31 -0.87
CA SER A 177 4.56 9.18 -1.16
C SER A 177 3.99 7.86 -0.63
N MET A 178 4.75 6.77 -0.71
CA MET A 178 4.36 5.46 -0.19
C MET A 178 4.29 5.45 1.34
N ALA A 179 5.24 6.11 2.01
CA ALA A 179 5.20 6.33 3.45
C ALA A 179 3.96 7.14 3.87
N PHE A 180 3.66 8.22 3.15
CA PHE A 180 2.46 9.05 3.39
C PHE A 180 1.18 8.23 3.29
N LEU A 181 1.04 7.47 2.19
CA LEU A 181 -0.09 6.56 1.99
C LEU A 181 -0.14 5.47 3.08
N GLY A 182 1.02 5.09 3.65
CA GLY A 182 1.11 4.21 4.81
C GLY A 182 0.34 4.70 6.03
N LEU A 183 0.18 6.01 6.25
CA LEU A 183 -0.63 6.56 7.36
C LEU A 183 -2.09 6.13 7.30
N MET A 184 -2.60 5.83 6.10
CA MET A 184 -3.95 5.32 5.89
C MET A 184 -4.17 3.92 6.46
N ARG A 185 -3.12 3.26 6.96
CA ARG A 185 -3.21 2.03 7.73
C ARG A 185 -3.78 2.27 9.14
N ILE A 186 -3.57 3.44 9.74
CA ILE A 186 -3.91 3.72 11.15
C ILE A 186 -5.39 3.42 11.46
N PRO A 187 -6.38 3.85 10.64
CA PRO A 187 -7.78 3.53 10.88
C PRO A 187 -8.09 2.03 10.85
N ALA A 188 -7.28 1.21 10.17
CA ALA A 188 -7.48 -0.24 10.08
C ALA A 188 -6.62 -1.03 11.07
N ALA A 189 -5.59 -0.40 11.66
CA ALA A 189 -4.52 -1.06 12.39
C ALA A 189 -5.00 -1.97 13.54
N LEU A 190 -6.05 -1.57 14.25
CA LEU A 190 -6.59 -2.34 15.38
C LEU A 190 -7.22 -3.68 14.97
N TRP A 191 -7.55 -3.82 13.69
CA TRP A 191 -8.25 -4.99 13.12
C TRP A 191 -7.44 -5.71 12.04
N LEU A 192 -6.22 -5.23 11.75
CA LEU A 192 -5.27 -5.90 10.88
C LEU A 192 -4.47 -6.91 11.70
N THR A 193 -4.72 -8.20 11.47
CA THR A 193 -3.98 -9.29 12.11
C THR A 193 -3.44 -10.26 11.07
N GLU A 194 -2.39 -10.97 11.42
CA GLU A 194 -1.87 -12.13 10.69
C GLU A 194 -1.96 -13.41 11.54
N ASP A 195 -2.54 -13.32 12.74
CA ASP A 195 -2.61 -14.40 13.73
C ASP A 195 -3.81 -15.34 13.48
N PHE A 196 -3.97 -15.80 12.25
CA PHE A 196 -5.02 -16.74 11.85
C PHE A 196 -4.50 -17.79 10.88
N SER A 197 -5.23 -18.89 10.74
CA SER A 197 -4.93 -19.95 9.78
C SER A 197 -6.20 -20.53 9.20
N TYR A 198 -6.17 -20.84 7.92
CA TYR A 198 -7.23 -21.52 7.19
C TYR A 198 -6.70 -22.79 6.56
N ALA A 199 -7.58 -23.77 6.41
CA ALA A 199 -7.29 -25.01 5.73
C ALA A 199 -7.13 -24.72 4.22
N ASP A 200 -5.95 -25.00 3.67
CA ASP A 200 -5.68 -24.90 2.24
C ASP A 200 -5.96 -26.26 1.61
N ILE A 201 -6.93 -26.32 0.69
CA ILE A 201 -7.35 -27.56 0.03
C ILE A 201 -6.17 -28.25 -0.66
N ASN A 202 -5.21 -27.48 -1.19
CA ASN A 202 -4.03 -28.05 -1.82
C ASN A 202 -3.07 -28.65 -0.81
N ARG A 203 -2.97 -28.09 0.41
CA ARG A 203 -2.18 -28.69 1.50
C ARG A 203 -2.82 -29.97 2.00
N ILE A 204 -4.14 -30.01 2.11
CA ILE A 204 -4.88 -31.22 2.48
C ILE A 204 -4.66 -32.31 1.43
N GLN A 205 -4.80 -31.98 0.13
CA GLN A 205 -4.66 -32.98 -0.93
C GLN A 205 -3.22 -33.46 -1.09
N ARG A 206 -2.23 -32.58 -0.93
CA ARG A 206 -0.82 -32.98 -0.95
C ARG A 206 -0.49 -33.91 0.22
N ARG A 207 -0.97 -33.60 1.43
CA ARG A 207 -0.84 -34.52 2.58
C ARG A 207 -1.57 -35.82 2.35
N ALA A 208 -2.80 -35.81 1.81
CA ALA A 208 -3.52 -37.05 1.52
C ALA A 208 -2.84 -37.89 0.43
N GLY A 209 -2.15 -37.26 -0.53
CA GLY A 209 -1.33 -37.95 -1.53
C GLY A 209 -0.03 -38.53 -0.95
N GLU A 210 0.69 -37.75 -0.14
CA GLU A 210 1.90 -38.17 0.58
C GLU A 210 1.56 -39.27 1.60
N GLU A 211 0.48 -39.13 2.37
CA GLU A 211 0.00 -40.14 3.32
C GLU A 211 -0.47 -41.41 2.61
N MET A 212 -1.01 -41.35 1.39
CA MET A 212 -1.39 -42.56 0.64
C MET A 212 -0.17 -43.30 0.07
N GLU A 213 0.90 -42.57 -0.26
CA GLU A 213 2.19 -43.12 -0.69
C GLU A 213 2.97 -43.70 0.51
N ASP A 214 2.88 -43.08 1.69
CA ASP A 214 3.47 -43.57 2.94
C ASP A 214 2.64 -44.71 3.59
N LEU A 215 1.30 -44.73 3.43
CA LEU A 215 0.41 -45.78 3.94
C LEU A 215 0.57 -47.11 3.19
N GLU A 216 1.11 -47.09 1.96
CA GLU A 216 1.48 -48.33 1.24
C GLU A 216 2.78 -48.94 1.79
N LEU A 217 3.59 -48.15 2.54
CA LEU A 217 4.84 -48.59 3.17
C LEU A 217 4.73 -48.83 4.68
N GLU A 218 3.73 -48.24 5.37
CA GLU A 218 3.58 -48.27 6.83
C GLU A 218 2.36 -49.05 7.36
N ALA A 219 1.84 -50.02 6.60
CA ALA A 219 0.77 -50.95 7.02
C ALA A 219 1.18 -51.93 8.15
N ILE A 220 2.21 -51.62 8.94
CA ILE A 220 2.57 -52.28 10.20
C ILE A 220 3.07 -51.20 11.17
N THR A 221 2.19 -50.37 11.73
CA THR A 221 2.22 -49.95 13.15
C THR A 221 1.05 -49.01 13.40
N THR A 222 0.12 -49.46 14.23
CA THR A 222 -1.03 -48.71 14.74
C THR A 222 -0.63 -47.43 15.48
N LYS A 223 -0.61 -46.28 14.80
CA LYS A 223 -0.87 -44.95 15.41
C LYS A 223 -1.64 -44.05 14.44
N SER A 224 -2.81 -43.60 14.91
CA SER A 224 -3.73 -42.70 14.22
C SER A 224 -3.07 -41.37 13.81
N PRO A 225 -3.18 -40.93 12.54
CA PRO A 225 -2.53 -39.70 12.08
C PRO A 225 -3.35 -38.45 12.44
N ALA A 226 -2.64 -37.37 12.74
CA ALA A 226 -3.18 -36.08 13.14
C ALA A 226 -3.90 -35.38 11.97
N HIS A 227 -5.20 -35.65 11.84
CA HIS A 227 -6.09 -34.91 10.94
C HIS A 227 -6.01 -33.40 11.26
N THR A 228 -5.81 -32.56 10.24
CA THR A 228 -5.84 -31.08 10.42
C THR A 228 -7.29 -30.68 10.64
N ARG A 229 -7.76 -30.81 11.88
CA ARG A 229 -9.16 -30.59 12.24
C ARG A 229 -9.54 -29.13 11.97
N THR A 230 -10.51 -28.92 11.09
CA THR A 230 -11.16 -27.61 10.96
C THR A 230 -12.02 -27.35 12.19
N LEU A 231 -12.37 -26.10 12.46
CA LEU A 231 -13.26 -25.78 13.59
C LEU A 231 -14.66 -26.38 13.42
N SER A 232 -15.05 -26.65 12.16
CA SER A 232 -16.25 -27.42 11.83
C SER A 232 -16.11 -28.88 12.26
N ASP A 233 -14.96 -29.51 12.01
CA ASP A 233 -14.69 -30.91 12.40
C ASP A 233 -14.60 -31.11 13.92
N ILE A 234 -14.26 -30.05 14.66
CA ILE A 234 -14.18 -30.06 16.14
C ILE A 234 -15.57 -29.83 16.78
N GLY A 235 -16.61 -29.55 15.99
CA GLY A 235 -17.95 -29.24 16.51
C GLY A 235 -18.02 -27.92 17.29
N LEU A 236 -17.02 -27.04 17.11
CA LEU A 236 -16.92 -25.74 17.78
C LEU A 236 -17.70 -24.64 17.04
N LEU A 237 -18.08 -24.91 15.79
CA LEU A 237 -19.08 -24.17 15.06
C LEU A 237 -20.36 -25.02 15.06
N ALA A 238 -21.45 -24.52 15.63
CA ALA A 238 -22.76 -25.16 15.49
C ALA A 238 -23.13 -25.12 14.00
N ALA A 239 -22.97 -26.26 13.32
CA ALA A 239 -22.95 -26.36 11.86
C ALA A 239 -24.24 -25.88 11.17
N ASP A 240 -25.35 -25.73 11.89
CA ASP A 240 -26.66 -25.58 11.27
C ASP A 240 -27.35 -24.22 11.50
N SER A 241 -26.95 -23.41 12.50
CA SER A 241 -27.63 -22.14 12.82
C SER A 241 -26.92 -20.87 12.33
N GLU A 242 -25.59 -20.85 12.20
CA GLU A 242 -24.86 -19.63 11.80
C GLU A 242 -24.66 -19.49 10.28
N LEU A 243 -24.82 -20.57 9.51
CA LEU A 243 -24.70 -20.55 8.04
C LEU A 243 -25.90 -19.90 7.33
N LEU A 244 -26.99 -19.65 8.04
CA LEU A 244 -28.21 -19.02 7.52
C LEU A 244 -28.26 -17.50 7.71
N ILE A 245 -27.32 -16.91 8.46
CA ILE A 245 -27.30 -15.47 8.71
C ILE A 245 -26.93 -14.76 7.40
N SER A 246 -27.84 -13.96 6.86
CA SER A 246 -27.57 -13.17 5.65
C SER A 246 -26.52 -12.08 5.94
N PRO A 247 -25.63 -11.71 4.99
CA PRO A 247 -24.73 -10.56 5.14
C PRO A 247 -25.45 -9.28 5.58
N GLU A 248 -26.69 -9.08 5.14
CA GLU A 248 -27.55 -7.93 5.50
C GLU A 248 -27.92 -7.90 7.00
N GLU A 249 -27.94 -9.07 7.64
CA GLU A 249 -28.18 -9.19 9.07
C GLU A 249 -26.93 -8.85 9.88
N MET A 250 -25.73 -9.11 9.35
CA MET A 250 -24.46 -8.83 10.02
C MET A 250 -24.00 -7.37 9.91
N PHE A 251 -24.23 -6.73 8.77
CA PHE A 251 -23.71 -5.38 8.49
C PHE A 251 -24.84 -4.37 8.27
N TYR A 252 -24.60 -3.13 8.69
CA TYR A 252 -25.38 -1.99 8.21
C TYR A 252 -25.11 -1.77 6.71
N PRO A 253 -26.07 -1.20 5.96
CA PRO A 253 -25.88 -0.93 4.53
C PRO A 253 -24.71 0.04 4.30
N SER A 254 -24.05 -0.11 3.15
CA SER A 254 -22.88 0.70 2.77
C SER A 254 -23.18 2.20 2.64
N ASN A 255 -24.44 2.58 2.46
CA ASN A 255 -24.87 3.98 2.34
C ASN A 255 -25.25 4.63 3.69
N CYS A 256 -24.90 4.01 4.82
CA CYS A 256 -25.13 4.63 6.13
C CYS A 256 -24.14 5.79 6.41
N TRP A 257 -24.55 6.71 7.30
CA TRP A 257 -23.73 7.86 7.71
C TRP A 257 -22.35 7.45 8.22
N ARG A 258 -22.25 6.28 8.86
CA ARG A 258 -21.00 5.77 9.40
C ARG A 258 -19.98 5.43 8.30
N SER A 259 -20.43 4.77 7.22
CA SER A 259 -19.59 4.52 6.05
C SER A 259 -19.17 5.82 5.39
N MET A 260 -20.10 6.78 5.28
CA MET A 260 -19.81 8.12 4.76
C MET A 260 -18.66 8.81 5.49
N ILE A 261 -18.64 8.75 6.83
CA ILE A 261 -17.52 9.30 7.63
C ILE A 261 -16.21 8.60 7.27
N ILE A 262 -16.19 7.27 7.17
CA ILE A 262 -14.97 6.53 6.80
C ILE A 262 -14.50 6.91 5.39
N ARG A 263 -15.42 7.05 4.42
CA ARG A 263 -15.11 7.52 3.07
C ARG A 263 -14.47 8.90 3.08
N VAL A 264 -15.00 9.84 3.87
CA VAL A 264 -14.43 11.19 4.01
C VAL A 264 -13.04 11.14 4.66
N ILE A 265 -12.86 10.35 5.73
CA ILE A 265 -11.56 10.17 6.39
C ILE A 265 -10.51 9.63 5.43
N PHE A 266 -10.88 8.69 4.56
CA PHE A 266 -9.95 8.13 3.57
C PHE A 266 -9.70 9.06 2.38
N LEU A 267 -10.74 9.72 1.87
CA LEU A 267 -10.65 10.55 0.67
C LEU A 267 -9.94 11.89 0.91
N THR A 268 -10.13 12.50 2.08
CA THR A 268 -9.55 13.80 2.43
C THR A 268 -8.02 13.85 2.28
N PRO A 269 -7.23 12.95 2.91
CA PRO A 269 -5.77 12.96 2.75
C PRO A 269 -5.32 12.63 1.33
N LEU A 270 -6.08 11.82 0.58
CA LEU A 270 -5.77 11.49 -0.82
C LEU A 270 -5.95 12.71 -1.74
N VAL A 271 -7.08 13.42 -1.60
CA VAL A 271 -7.35 14.67 -2.34
C VAL A 271 -6.38 15.77 -1.92
N GLY A 272 -6.06 15.87 -0.62
CA GLY A 272 -5.03 16.79 -0.12
C GLY A 272 -3.66 16.51 -0.73
N SER A 273 -3.26 15.24 -0.82
CA SER A 273 -1.99 14.85 -1.46
C SER A 273 -1.97 15.16 -2.96
N LEU A 274 -3.10 14.96 -3.66
CA LEU A 274 -3.23 15.33 -5.07
C LEU A 274 -3.16 16.86 -5.26
N ALA A 275 -3.82 17.63 -4.40
CA ALA A 275 -3.77 19.10 -4.41
C ALA A 275 -2.35 19.61 -4.14
N LEU A 276 -1.63 19.02 -3.18
CA LEU A 276 -0.22 19.33 -2.94
C LEU A 276 0.64 19.00 -4.16
N SER A 277 0.51 17.79 -4.71
CA SER A 277 1.28 17.33 -5.88
C SER A 277 1.08 18.25 -7.09
N THR A 278 -0.14 18.73 -7.32
CA THR A 278 -0.46 19.67 -8.40
C THR A 278 0.03 21.09 -8.12
N ALA A 279 -0.06 21.56 -6.87
CA ALA A 279 0.49 22.85 -6.46
C ALA A 279 2.02 22.92 -6.68
N TYR A 280 2.74 21.81 -6.46
CA TYR A 280 4.18 21.72 -6.72
C TYR A 280 4.56 21.83 -8.20
N ILE A 281 3.65 21.54 -9.14
CA ILE A 281 3.87 21.80 -10.58
C ILE A 281 3.85 23.30 -10.86
N GLY A 282 2.96 24.03 -10.19
CA GLY A 282 2.72 25.46 -10.42
C GLY A 282 3.65 26.41 -9.68
N GLN A 283 4.42 25.93 -8.69
CA GLN A 283 5.39 26.76 -7.99
C GLN A 283 6.62 27.04 -8.86
N SER A 284 6.57 28.12 -9.64
CA SER A 284 7.79 28.84 -10.02
C SER A 284 8.35 29.50 -8.75
N GLN A 285 9.50 29.06 -8.27
CA GLN A 285 10.15 29.68 -7.12
C GLN A 285 10.43 31.17 -7.44
N PRO A 286 9.86 32.14 -6.70
CA PRO A 286 10.09 33.55 -6.99
C PRO A 286 11.58 33.88 -6.83
N GLY A 287 12.22 34.36 -7.90
CA GLY A 287 13.64 34.73 -7.93
C GLY A 287 14.60 33.65 -8.42
N TYR A 288 14.15 32.41 -8.56
CA TYR A 288 14.91 31.33 -9.19
C TYR A 288 14.13 30.93 -10.44
N GLY A 289 14.72 31.06 -11.64
CA GLY A 289 14.04 30.64 -12.87
C GLY A 289 13.43 29.23 -12.76
N ASN A 290 12.50 28.87 -13.66
CA ASN A 290 11.84 27.56 -13.68
C ASN A 290 12.84 26.40 -13.93
N PHE A 291 13.66 26.07 -12.92
CA PHE A 291 14.64 24.99 -12.97
C PHE A 291 13.99 23.73 -12.43
N PHE A 292 13.56 22.86 -13.34
CA PHE A 292 13.13 21.50 -13.02
C PHE A 292 14.30 20.55 -13.28
N THR A 293 14.76 19.83 -12.24
CA THR A 293 15.69 18.71 -12.47
C THR A 293 14.95 17.53 -13.07
N GLY A 294 15.68 16.59 -13.68
CA GLY A 294 15.08 15.36 -14.19
C GLY A 294 14.36 14.58 -13.08
N THR A 295 14.97 14.51 -11.89
CA THR A 295 14.39 13.84 -10.71
C THR A 295 13.07 14.47 -10.29
N HIS A 296 12.98 15.80 -10.24
CA HIS A 296 11.74 16.49 -9.87
C HIS A 296 10.61 16.11 -10.81
N LEU A 297 10.86 16.13 -12.12
CA LEU A 297 9.86 15.77 -13.12
C LEU A 297 9.38 14.31 -12.94
N VAL A 298 10.31 13.36 -12.85
CA VAL A 298 9.94 11.94 -12.76
C VAL A 298 9.22 11.64 -11.44
N LEU A 299 9.62 12.26 -10.33
CA LEU A 299 8.93 12.13 -9.05
C LEU A 299 7.52 12.72 -9.08
N ILE A 300 7.34 13.90 -9.66
CA ILE A 300 6.02 14.51 -9.84
C ILE A 300 5.13 13.61 -10.69
N LEU A 301 5.63 13.10 -11.81
CA LEU A 301 4.87 12.17 -12.66
C LEU A 301 4.50 10.89 -11.90
N PHE A 302 5.43 10.31 -11.14
CA PHE A 302 5.16 9.15 -10.31
C PHE A 302 4.09 9.43 -9.24
N TYR A 303 4.22 10.53 -8.50
CA TYR A 303 3.29 10.90 -7.42
C TYR A 303 1.91 11.26 -7.96
N LEU A 304 1.82 11.98 -9.07
CA LEU A 304 0.57 12.25 -9.76
C LEU A 304 -0.08 10.97 -10.25
N ALA A 305 0.68 10.07 -10.90
CA ALA A 305 0.13 8.81 -11.38
C ALA A 305 -0.50 8.00 -10.22
N VAL A 306 0.22 7.87 -9.10
CA VAL A 306 -0.28 7.19 -7.89
C VAL A 306 -1.51 7.91 -7.34
N THR A 307 -1.43 9.20 -7.03
CA THR A 307 -2.50 9.95 -6.35
C THR A 307 -3.76 10.08 -7.20
N VAL A 308 -3.63 10.40 -8.49
CA VAL A 308 -4.76 10.47 -9.43
C VAL A 308 -5.43 9.10 -9.53
N GLY A 309 -4.66 8.03 -9.72
CA GLY A 309 -5.24 6.69 -9.82
C GLY A 309 -5.98 6.28 -8.55
N VAL A 310 -5.43 6.56 -7.36
CA VAL A 310 -6.11 6.26 -6.09
C VAL A 310 -7.41 7.05 -5.98
N VAL A 311 -7.36 8.37 -6.20
CA VAL A 311 -8.53 9.25 -6.07
C VAL A 311 -9.62 8.85 -7.05
N VAL A 312 -9.30 8.63 -8.32
CA VAL A 312 -10.28 8.23 -9.35
C VAL A 312 -10.93 6.90 -9.00
N ILE A 313 -10.15 5.89 -8.62
CA ILE A 313 -10.68 4.58 -8.24
C ILE A 313 -11.60 4.70 -7.03
N PHE A 314 -11.15 5.37 -5.96
CA PHE A 314 -11.94 5.54 -4.74
C PHE A 314 -13.25 6.28 -5.03
N LEU A 315 -13.21 7.38 -5.78
CA LEU A 315 -14.41 8.14 -6.16
C LEU A 315 -15.39 7.29 -6.97
N VAL A 316 -14.93 6.56 -7.98
CA VAL A 316 -15.79 5.72 -8.83
C VAL A 316 -16.45 4.61 -8.00
N TYR A 317 -15.72 3.92 -7.15
CA TYR A 317 -16.30 2.83 -6.35
C TYR A 317 -17.16 3.33 -5.19
N PHE A 318 -16.84 4.47 -4.60
CA PHE A 318 -17.69 5.11 -3.59
C PHE A 318 -19.01 5.55 -4.21
N TRP A 319 -18.99 6.11 -5.42
CA TRP A 319 -20.19 6.53 -6.13
C TRP A 319 -21.05 5.33 -6.54
N LYS A 320 -20.43 4.23 -6.98
CA LYS A 320 -21.13 2.97 -7.28
C LYS A 320 -21.65 2.23 -6.04
N GLY A 321 -21.21 2.60 -4.83
CA GLY A 321 -21.57 1.92 -3.59
C GLY A 321 -21.01 0.49 -3.45
N ASN A 322 -20.08 0.10 -4.33
CA ASN A 322 -19.49 -1.25 -4.35
C ASN A 322 -18.24 -1.30 -3.47
N THR A 323 -18.44 -1.21 -2.16
CA THR A 323 -17.39 -1.24 -1.12
C THR A 323 -17.43 -2.54 -0.30
N GLY A 324 -18.18 -3.53 -0.78
CA GLY A 324 -18.46 -4.78 -0.08
C GLY A 324 -17.40 -5.86 -0.24
N ASP A 325 -16.25 -5.57 -0.86
CA ASP A 325 -15.16 -6.53 -1.12
C ASP A 325 -13.80 -5.94 -0.71
N THR A 326 -13.02 -6.66 0.10
CA THR A 326 -11.65 -6.25 0.48
C THR A 326 -10.68 -6.33 -0.70
N VAL A 327 -11.03 -7.08 -1.74
CA VAL A 327 -10.32 -7.12 -3.01
C VAL A 327 -10.87 -6.01 -3.92
N LEU A 328 -9.96 -5.27 -4.54
CA LEU A 328 -10.36 -4.22 -5.48
C LEU A 328 -11.06 -4.87 -6.70
N PRO A 329 -12.29 -4.48 -7.08
CA PRO A 329 -13.03 -5.19 -8.12
C PRO A 329 -12.38 -5.15 -9.51
N CYS A 330 -11.52 -4.15 -9.79
CA CYS A 330 -10.78 -4.06 -11.04
C CYS A 330 -9.44 -4.80 -11.05
N ILE A 331 -9.06 -5.51 -9.97
CA ILE A 331 -7.73 -6.12 -9.85
C ILE A 331 -7.43 -7.14 -10.95
N GLY A 332 -8.45 -7.84 -11.45
CA GLY A 332 -8.34 -8.81 -12.54
C GLY A 332 -8.24 -8.17 -13.93
N GLN A 333 -8.63 -6.91 -14.06
CA GLN A 333 -8.78 -6.21 -15.33
C GLN A 333 -7.42 -5.86 -15.95
N THR A 334 -7.33 -5.96 -17.29
CA THR A 334 -6.08 -5.73 -18.02
C THR A 334 -5.58 -4.29 -17.86
N TRP A 335 -6.47 -3.29 -17.90
CA TRP A 335 -6.08 -1.89 -17.73
C TRP A 335 -5.42 -1.63 -16.37
N TYR A 336 -5.89 -2.29 -15.31
CA TYR A 336 -5.34 -2.13 -13.97
C TYR A 336 -3.94 -2.74 -13.85
N LYS A 337 -3.71 -3.86 -14.54
CA LYS A 337 -2.39 -4.49 -14.66
C LYS A 337 -1.41 -3.62 -15.44
N ILE A 338 -1.85 -3.06 -16.59
CA ILE A 338 -1.05 -2.12 -17.38
C ILE A 338 -0.66 -0.92 -16.52
N TYR A 339 -1.63 -0.33 -15.83
CA TYR A 339 -1.40 0.79 -14.94
C TYR A 339 -0.43 0.46 -13.80
N THR A 340 -0.54 -0.72 -13.19
CA THR A 340 0.43 -1.20 -12.20
C THR A 340 1.84 -1.31 -12.79
N GLY A 341 1.96 -1.83 -14.03
CA GLY A 341 3.22 -1.87 -14.76
C GLY A 341 3.81 -0.48 -15.03
N VAL A 342 2.98 0.50 -15.39
CA VAL A 342 3.39 1.90 -15.58
C VAL A 342 3.92 2.48 -14.26
N LEU A 343 3.27 2.22 -13.12
CA LEU A 343 3.76 2.68 -11.82
C LEU A 343 5.11 2.06 -11.46
N ILE A 344 5.30 0.77 -11.70
CA ILE A 344 6.59 0.09 -11.48
C ILE A 344 7.67 0.73 -12.36
N PHE A 345 7.36 0.96 -13.64
CA PHE A 345 8.28 1.61 -14.58
C PHE A 345 8.66 3.03 -14.14
N LEU A 346 7.67 3.84 -13.71
CA LEU A 346 7.91 5.19 -13.20
C LEU A 346 8.76 5.18 -11.92
N ALA A 347 8.49 4.24 -10.99
CA ALA A 347 9.30 4.08 -9.77
C ALA A 347 10.76 3.71 -10.09
N LEU A 348 10.98 2.75 -10.99
CA LEU A 348 12.34 2.39 -11.43
C LEU A 348 13.04 3.54 -12.14
N SER A 349 12.31 4.28 -12.98
CA SER A 349 12.84 5.48 -13.64
C SER A 349 13.22 6.55 -12.63
N ALA A 350 12.40 6.78 -11.60
CA ALA A 350 12.69 7.71 -10.52
C ALA A 350 13.96 7.31 -9.77
N MET A 351 14.13 6.02 -9.47
CA MET A 351 15.35 5.49 -8.85
C MET A 351 16.58 5.73 -9.71
N VAL A 352 16.54 5.40 -11.00
CA VAL A 352 17.70 5.57 -11.87
C VAL A 352 18.06 7.06 -12.04
N VAL A 353 17.08 7.91 -12.38
CA VAL A 353 17.32 9.34 -12.61
C VAL A 353 17.80 10.02 -11.32
N SER A 354 17.12 9.78 -10.20
CA SER A 354 17.54 10.30 -8.89
C SER A 354 18.90 9.76 -8.48
N GLY A 355 19.22 8.51 -8.79
CA GLY A 355 20.51 7.91 -8.49
C GLY A 355 21.66 8.58 -9.26
N LEU A 356 21.40 9.01 -10.50
CA LEU A 356 22.39 9.70 -11.32
C LEU A 356 22.54 11.19 -10.93
N GLU A 357 21.46 11.84 -10.49
CA GLU A 357 21.45 13.25 -10.08
C GLU A 357 21.79 13.46 -8.60
N THR A 358 21.69 12.46 -7.73
CA THR A 358 21.97 12.64 -6.31
C THR A 358 23.46 12.85 -6.08
N ARG A 359 23.79 13.90 -5.32
CA ARG A 359 25.14 14.14 -4.81
C ARG A 359 25.11 14.43 -3.31
N LYS A 360 26.28 14.38 -2.69
CA LYS A 360 26.51 14.80 -1.31
C LYS A 360 27.04 16.24 -1.29
N THR A 361 26.39 17.11 -0.51
CA THR A 361 26.83 18.49 -0.27
C THR A 361 28.00 18.55 0.71
N LYS A 362 28.67 19.71 0.81
CA LYS A 362 29.77 19.92 1.78
C LYS A 362 29.31 19.76 3.24
N CYS A 363 28.05 20.09 3.55
CA CYS A 363 27.45 19.89 4.87
C CYS A 363 26.98 18.45 5.13
N GLY A 364 27.13 17.53 4.16
CA GLY A 364 26.81 16.11 4.33
C GLY A 364 25.41 15.69 3.91
N THR A 365 24.55 16.63 3.53
CA THR A 365 23.18 16.38 3.06
C THR A 365 23.16 15.92 1.61
N TYR A 366 22.26 15.01 1.26
CA TYR A 366 22.04 14.56 -0.11
C TYR A 366 21.05 15.46 -0.84
N THR A 367 21.33 15.78 -2.09
CA THR A 367 20.44 16.61 -2.92
C THR A 367 20.64 16.33 -4.40
N THR A 368 19.62 16.61 -5.20
CA THR A 368 19.68 16.60 -6.67
C THR A 368 20.04 17.97 -7.25
N MET A 369 20.09 19.01 -6.43
CA MET A 369 20.46 20.37 -6.85
C MET A 369 21.94 20.49 -7.20
N ARG A 370 22.29 21.42 -8.10
CA ARG A 370 23.68 21.68 -8.50
C ARG A 370 24.51 22.34 -7.39
N PRO A 371 25.85 22.17 -7.38
CA PRO A 371 26.74 22.74 -6.35
C PRO A 371 26.62 24.25 -6.11
N TYR A 372 26.25 25.02 -7.15
CA TYR A 372 26.02 26.46 -7.03
C TYR A 372 25.01 26.82 -5.93
N TYR A 373 24.07 25.93 -5.63
CA TYR A 373 23.00 26.16 -4.68
C TYR A 373 23.30 25.67 -3.25
N ASP A 374 24.52 25.19 -2.98
CA ASP A 374 24.90 24.66 -1.65
C ASP A 374 24.69 25.65 -0.51
N GLN A 375 24.83 26.95 -0.79
CA GLN A 375 24.63 28.01 0.20
C GLN A 375 23.20 28.03 0.78
N PHE A 376 22.19 27.57 0.03
CA PHE A 376 20.80 27.55 0.50
C PHE A 376 20.47 26.26 1.24
N GLY A 377 21.01 25.12 0.77
CA GLY A 377 20.84 23.84 1.43
C GLY A 377 21.58 23.71 2.76
N CYS A 378 22.76 24.34 2.88
CA CYS A 378 23.59 24.26 4.09
C CYS A 378 23.34 25.40 5.09
N ALA A 379 22.71 26.52 4.70
CA ALA A 379 22.45 27.65 5.61
C ALA A 379 21.12 27.54 6.40
N GLY A 380 20.26 26.58 6.05
CA GLY A 380 18.97 26.34 6.70
C GLY A 380 18.95 25.19 7.70
N MET A 381 20.12 24.63 8.07
CA MET A 381 20.28 23.60 9.10
C MET A 381 20.72 24.19 10.43
#